data_AF-A0A972DP52-F1
#
_entry.id   AF-A0A972DP52-F1
#
_cell.length_a   1.000
_cell.length_b   1.000
_cell.length_c   1.000
_cell.angle_alpha   90.00
_cell.angle_beta   90.00
_cell.angle_gamma   90.00
#
_symmetry.space_group_name_H-M   'P 1'
#
loop_
_entity.id
_entity.type
_entity.pdbx_description
1 polymer ?
#
loop_
_entity_poly.entity_id
_entity_poly.type
_entity_poly.pdbx_seq_one_letter_code
_entity_poly.pdbx_strand_id
1 'polypeptide(L)'
;MADRMRVKGAGGVAGLLLALSVCAGADLSIRLDPGSEKVALVGAFQRWDLDGNPTRQVNPKARIERPEVDSVANRAGGDTWVFAKLKPGKYDLVILCENRLRIEGWDYAPVLEFDPFFPPSATVADASVRETVLDQIKKARHYENKVLPLYLGGDEKAVRALMMLIRDQPTSYEREMPGAATMRFEIWQYDYQYGGWTKHRRTRVMHRVILPRDELRRWTWLWDPKLGAIEVQSEDRTIDYQIPQRGDKALGGLRPD
;
A
#
# COMPACT_ATOMS: atom_id res chain seq x y z
N MET A 1 39.98 66.12 36.41
CA MET A 1 38.57 65.94 36.01
C MET A 1 38.40 64.47 35.70
N ALA A 2 37.53 63.83 36.47
CA ALA A 2 37.25 62.40 36.40
C ALA A 2 36.42 62.11 35.15
N ASP A 3 36.73 61.03 34.44
CA ASP A 3 35.77 60.43 33.53
C ASP A 3 35.48 58.99 33.96
N ARG A 4 34.19 58.73 34.07
CA ARG A 4 33.55 57.52 34.56
C ARG A 4 33.02 56.75 33.34
N MET A 5 32.73 55.47 33.57
CA MET A 5 31.87 54.58 32.76
C MET A 5 32.52 54.02 31.48
N ARG A 6 32.34 52.75 31.10
CA ARG A 6 31.42 51.71 31.54
C ARG A 6 31.97 50.37 31.02
N VAL A 7 32.15 49.40 31.92
CA VAL A 7 32.22 47.98 31.56
C VAL A 7 30.82 47.56 31.12
N LYS A 8 30.66 47.10 29.87
CA LYS A 8 29.45 46.37 29.44
C LYS A 8 29.82 44.90 29.33
N GLY A 9 29.25 44.10 30.22
CA GLY A 9 29.40 42.65 30.25
C GLY A 9 28.92 42.00 28.96
N ALA A 10 29.69 41.04 28.49
CA ALA A 10 29.25 40.04 27.52
C ALA A 10 28.26 39.10 28.23
N GLY A 11 26.98 39.43 28.15
CA GLY A 11 25.90 38.50 28.49
C GLY A 11 25.85 37.44 27.40
N GLY A 12 26.40 36.26 27.71
CA GLY A 12 26.32 35.09 26.84
C GLY A 12 24.86 34.73 26.58
N VAL A 13 24.46 34.77 25.32
CA VAL A 13 23.21 34.18 24.86
C VAL A 13 23.40 32.68 24.94
N ALA A 14 22.83 32.05 25.97
CA ALA A 14 22.72 30.61 26.05
C ALA A 14 21.76 30.15 24.94
N GLY A 15 22.33 29.85 23.77
CA GLY A 15 21.63 29.18 22.69
C GLY A 15 21.26 27.78 23.16
N LEU A 16 19.99 27.59 23.52
CA LEU A 16 19.40 26.28 23.74
C LEU A 16 19.37 25.55 22.39
N LEU A 17 20.44 24.83 22.07
CA LEU A 17 20.48 23.85 20.99
C LEU A 17 19.51 22.72 21.37
N LEU A 18 18.26 22.82 20.89
CA LEU A 18 17.40 21.65 20.77
C LEU A 18 18.08 20.71 19.78
N ALA A 19 18.81 19.72 20.31
CA ALA A 19 19.16 18.54 19.56
C ALA A 19 17.85 17.83 19.20
N LEU A 20 17.36 18.09 17.98
CA LEU A 20 16.41 17.20 17.32
C LEU A 20 17.11 15.83 17.27
N SER A 21 16.71 14.93 18.16
CA SER A 21 17.15 13.55 18.13
C SER A 21 16.63 12.98 16.80
N VAL A 22 17.50 12.98 15.79
CA VAL A 22 17.23 12.30 14.53
C VAL A 22 17.16 10.84 14.92
N CYS A 23 15.93 10.34 15.06
CA CYS A 23 15.68 8.93 15.36
C CYS A 23 16.50 8.11 14.34
N ALA A 24 17.47 7.33 14.83
CA ALA A 24 18.32 6.54 13.97
C ALA A 24 17.42 5.54 13.23
N GLY A 25 17.52 5.49 11.90
CA GLY A 25 16.76 4.52 11.11
C GLY A 25 17.16 3.10 11.51
N ALA A 26 16.20 2.19 11.51
CA ALA A 26 16.39 0.78 11.84
C ALA A 26 16.48 -0.08 10.57
N ASP A 27 17.14 -1.22 10.65
CA ASP A 27 17.20 -2.16 9.56
C ASP A 27 15.92 -3.02 9.53
N LEU A 28 15.26 -3.06 8.38
CA LEU A 28 14.15 -3.99 8.13
C LEU A 28 14.65 -5.09 7.19
N SER A 29 14.64 -6.32 7.67
CA SER A 29 15.03 -7.50 6.92
C SER A 29 13.79 -8.32 6.51
N ILE A 30 13.78 -8.80 5.27
CA ILE A 30 12.87 -9.85 4.81
C ILE A 30 13.68 -11.09 4.54
N ARG A 31 13.39 -12.17 5.26
CA ARG A 31 13.97 -13.48 5.00
C ARG A 31 12.96 -14.31 4.23
N LEU A 32 13.34 -14.69 3.02
CA LEU A 32 12.54 -15.53 2.14
C LEU A 32 12.87 -17.00 2.37
N ASP A 33 11.90 -17.88 2.14
CA ASP A 33 12.15 -19.32 2.24
C ASP A 33 13.15 -19.80 1.18
N PRO A 34 14.05 -20.74 1.51
CA PRO A 34 14.95 -21.34 0.54
C PRO A 34 14.21 -21.98 -0.63
N GLY A 35 14.69 -21.71 -1.86
CA GLY A 35 14.06 -22.23 -3.07
C GLY A 35 12.80 -21.48 -3.50
N SER A 36 12.50 -20.33 -2.88
CA SER A 36 11.49 -19.39 -3.36
C SER A 36 11.75 -18.95 -4.80
N GLU A 37 10.70 -18.46 -5.46
CA GLU A 37 10.80 -17.83 -6.78
C GLU A 37 11.92 -16.80 -6.83
N LYS A 38 12.60 -16.69 -7.99
CA LYS A 38 13.68 -15.71 -8.15
C LYS A 38 13.13 -14.30 -7.99
N VAL A 39 13.56 -13.62 -6.93
CA VAL A 39 13.16 -12.25 -6.61
C VAL A 39 14.05 -11.26 -7.33
N ALA A 40 13.42 -10.37 -8.11
CA ALA A 40 14.08 -9.28 -8.83
C ALA A 40 14.16 -8.00 -8.00
N LEU A 41 13.15 -7.74 -7.16
CA LEU A 41 13.09 -6.54 -6.31
C LEU A 41 12.29 -6.79 -5.04
N VAL A 42 12.79 -6.25 -3.94
CA VAL A 42 12.06 -6.06 -2.69
C VAL A 42 12.05 -4.56 -2.38
N GLY A 43 10.87 -3.98 -2.28
CA GLY A 43 10.70 -2.53 -2.10
C GLY A 43 9.74 -2.21 -0.96
N ALA A 44 9.85 -0.98 -0.46
CA ALA A 44 8.99 -0.45 0.60
C ALA A 44 8.49 0.94 0.20
N PHE A 45 7.24 1.25 0.52
CA PHE A 45 6.69 2.60 0.34
C PHE A 45 5.74 2.96 1.48
N GLN A 46 5.80 4.22 1.90
CA GLN A 46 4.84 4.80 2.84
C GLN A 46 3.65 5.29 2.04
N ARG A 47 2.66 4.42 1.82
CA ARG A 47 1.58 4.71 0.87
C ARG A 47 0.71 5.90 1.28
N TRP A 48 0.49 6.05 2.59
CA TRP A 48 -0.51 6.96 3.15
C TRP A 48 0.10 7.92 4.17
N ASP A 49 -0.42 9.15 4.20
CA ASP A 49 -0.24 10.04 5.35
C ASP A 49 -1.19 9.65 6.51
N LEU A 50 -1.21 10.44 7.58
CA LEU A 50 -2.02 10.17 8.77
C LEU A 50 -3.53 10.22 8.52
N ASP A 51 -3.97 10.88 7.45
CA ASP A 51 -5.38 11.08 7.07
C ASP A 51 -5.81 10.13 5.93
N GLY A 52 -4.93 9.17 5.59
CA GLY A 52 -5.15 8.21 4.52
C GLY A 52 -5.00 8.78 3.13
N ASN A 53 -4.45 9.99 2.92
CA ASN A 53 -4.15 10.49 1.58
C ASN A 53 -2.85 9.89 1.06
N PRO A 54 -2.71 9.72 -0.27
CA PRO A 54 -1.44 9.27 -0.85
C PRO A 54 -0.30 10.24 -0.54
N THR A 55 0.83 9.73 -0.02
CA THR A 55 2.05 10.54 0.18
C THR A 55 2.68 10.97 -1.14
N ARG A 56 2.40 10.21 -2.22
CA ARG A 56 2.84 10.47 -3.58
C ARG A 56 1.64 10.48 -4.51
N GLN A 57 1.67 11.36 -5.52
CA GLN A 57 0.65 11.37 -6.54
C GLN A 57 0.60 10.01 -7.25
N VAL A 58 -0.58 9.42 -7.35
CA VAL A 58 -0.77 8.13 -8.02
C VAL A 58 -0.46 8.28 -9.51
N ASN A 59 0.55 7.55 -9.99
CA ASN A 59 0.88 7.51 -11.40
C ASN A 59 -0.30 6.88 -12.19
N PRO A 60 -0.93 7.60 -13.14
CA PRO A 60 -2.06 7.08 -13.91
C PRO A 60 -1.67 5.97 -14.91
N LYS A 61 -0.38 5.78 -15.16
CA LYS A 61 0.20 4.81 -16.10
C LYS A 61 1.34 4.03 -15.45
N ALA A 62 1.15 3.63 -14.19
CA ALA A 62 2.13 2.82 -13.46
C ALA A 62 2.42 1.51 -14.21
N ARG A 63 3.64 1.02 -14.07
CA ARG A 63 4.12 -0.23 -14.70
C ARG A 63 4.15 -1.34 -13.66
N ILE A 64 3.67 -2.53 -14.02
CA ILE A 64 3.63 -3.66 -13.09
C ILE A 64 5.06 -4.11 -12.76
N GLU A 65 5.92 -4.14 -13.78
CA GLU A 65 7.31 -4.58 -13.74
C GLU A 65 8.29 -3.58 -13.11
N ARG A 66 7.83 -2.36 -12.82
CA ARG A 66 8.63 -1.31 -12.16
C ARG A 66 7.81 -0.67 -11.03
N PRO A 67 7.67 -1.35 -9.87
CA PRO A 67 7.03 -0.75 -8.71
C PRO A 67 7.71 0.57 -8.32
N GLU A 68 6.92 1.62 -8.12
CA GLU A 68 7.40 2.91 -7.65
C GLU A 68 7.46 2.88 -6.13
N VAL A 69 8.66 2.71 -5.59
CA VAL A 69 8.90 2.53 -4.16
C VAL A 69 9.69 3.71 -3.58
N ASP A 70 9.68 3.86 -2.26
CA ASP A 70 10.44 4.89 -1.56
C ASP A 70 11.84 4.38 -1.16
N SER A 71 11.94 3.08 -0.89
CA SER A 71 13.17 2.38 -0.56
C SER A 71 13.23 1.03 -1.26
N VAL A 72 14.44 0.62 -1.66
CA VAL A 72 14.73 -0.71 -2.23
C VAL A 72 15.68 -1.44 -1.29
N ALA A 73 15.40 -2.70 -1.00
CA ALA A 73 16.25 -3.53 -0.16
C ALA A 73 17.46 -4.04 -0.95
N ASN A 74 18.60 -4.18 -0.27
CA ASN A 74 19.79 -4.83 -0.81
C ASN A 74 19.79 -6.31 -0.43
N ARG A 75 20.33 -7.16 -1.31
CA ARG A 75 20.52 -8.57 -0.98
C ARG A 75 21.72 -8.72 -0.05
N ALA A 76 21.50 -9.18 1.17
CA ALA A 76 22.54 -9.32 2.20
C ALA A 76 23.24 -10.70 2.20
N GLY A 77 22.90 -11.57 1.23
CA GLY A 77 23.36 -12.96 1.13
C GLY A 77 22.25 -13.96 1.45
N GLY A 78 22.32 -15.15 0.84
CA GLY A 78 21.26 -16.14 0.93
C GLY A 78 19.90 -15.62 0.44
N ASP A 79 18.84 -15.92 1.18
CA ASP A 79 17.45 -15.53 0.90
C ASP A 79 17.01 -14.28 1.70
N THR A 80 17.97 -13.48 2.19
CA THR A 80 17.67 -12.26 3.00
C THR A 80 17.85 -10.97 2.19
N TRP A 81 16.85 -10.09 2.28
CA TRP A 81 16.82 -8.74 1.73
C TRP A 81 16.73 -7.72 2.86
N VAL A 82 17.54 -6.67 2.83
CA VAL A 82 17.65 -5.70 3.93
C VAL A 82 17.44 -4.27 3.44
N PHE A 83 16.50 -3.56 4.05
CA PHE A 83 16.40 -2.11 3.99
C PHE A 83 17.27 -1.52 5.10
N ALA A 84 18.42 -0.95 4.72
CA ALA A 84 19.32 -0.35 5.70
C ALA A 84 18.80 1.01 6.17
N LYS A 85 18.75 1.22 7.48
CA LYS A 85 18.41 2.50 8.14
C LYS A 85 17.11 3.12 7.63
N LEU A 86 16.07 2.30 7.51
CA LEU A 86 14.75 2.77 7.13
C LEU A 86 14.24 3.73 8.22
N LYS A 87 13.71 4.89 7.82
CA LYS A 87 13.17 5.88 8.77
C LYS A 87 11.96 5.28 9.50
N PRO A 88 11.73 5.64 10.78
CA PRO A 88 10.52 5.23 11.47
C PRO A 88 9.26 5.61 10.70
N GLY A 89 8.27 4.73 10.72
CA GLY A 89 6.99 4.92 10.04
C GLY A 89 6.33 3.60 9.65
N LYS A 90 5.24 3.71 8.89
CA LYS A 90 4.42 2.58 8.45
C LYS A 90 4.62 2.33 6.96
N TYR A 91 5.05 1.13 6.60
CA TYR A 91 5.42 0.77 5.24
C TYR A 91 4.57 -0.39 4.73
N ASP A 92 4.15 -0.29 3.47
CA ASP A 92 3.72 -1.44 2.69
C ASP A 92 4.93 -1.95 1.91
N LEU A 93 5.10 -3.27 1.85
CA LEU A 93 6.19 -3.93 1.13
C LEU A 93 5.69 -4.50 -0.21
N VAL A 94 6.58 -4.53 -1.20
CA VAL A 94 6.38 -5.18 -2.48
C VAL A 94 7.52 -6.15 -2.77
N ILE A 95 7.17 -7.35 -3.21
CA ILE A 95 8.11 -8.36 -3.72
C ILE A 95 7.77 -8.58 -5.20
N LEU A 96 8.73 -8.32 -6.07
CA LEU A 96 8.63 -8.58 -7.50
C LEU A 96 9.55 -9.75 -7.86
N CYS A 97 8.98 -10.81 -8.40
CA CYS A 97 9.70 -11.97 -8.91
C CYS A 97 9.93 -11.86 -10.43
N GLU A 98 11.00 -12.48 -10.92
CA GLU A 98 11.36 -12.51 -12.35
C GLU A 98 10.28 -13.15 -13.23
N ASN A 99 9.52 -14.07 -12.67
CA ASN A 99 8.47 -14.83 -13.36
C ASN A 99 7.15 -14.05 -13.48
N ARG A 100 7.12 -12.71 -13.45
CA ARG A 100 5.90 -11.90 -13.53
C ARG A 100 4.91 -12.10 -12.36
N LEU A 101 5.43 -12.43 -11.19
CA LEU A 101 4.69 -12.43 -9.93
C LEU A 101 5.05 -11.17 -9.14
N ARG A 102 4.04 -10.38 -8.78
CA ARG A 102 4.14 -9.24 -7.87
C ARG A 102 3.27 -9.53 -6.66
N ILE A 103 3.80 -9.31 -5.47
CA ILE A 103 3.07 -9.49 -4.22
C ILE A 103 3.21 -8.20 -3.42
N GLU A 104 2.10 -7.68 -2.91
CA GLU A 104 2.10 -6.42 -2.17
C GLU A 104 1.33 -6.50 -0.87
N GLY A 105 1.83 -5.76 0.12
CA GLY A 105 1.05 -5.33 1.26
C GLY A 105 0.12 -4.17 0.92
N TRP A 106 -0.93 -4.04 1.73
CA TRP A 106 -1.77 -2.85 1.76
C TRP A 106 -2.02 -2.45 3.20
N ASP A 107 -2.66 -1.31 3.39
CA ASP A 107 -3.30 -0.92 4.64
C ASP A 107 -4.65 -0.28 4.32
N TYR A 108 -5.69 -0.49 5.15
CA TYR A 108 -7.02 0.06 4.85
C TYR A 108 -7.10 1.53 5.25
N ALA A 109 -6.58 2.38 4.37
CA ALA A 109 -6.64 3.83 4.51
C ALA A 109 -8.08 4.36 4.60
N PRO A 110 -8.33 5.31 5.51
CA PRO A 110 -9.61 5.97 5.61
C PRO A 110 -9.89 6.85 4.40
N VAL A 111 -11.17 6.97 4.04
CA VAL A 111 -11.63 7.93 3.03
C VAL A 111 -11.90 9.30 3.68
N LEU A 112 -12.38 9.30 4.92
CA LEU A 112 -12.64 10.49 5.71
C LEU A 112 -11.46 10.76 6.65
N GLU A 113 -11.06 12.03 6.80
CA GLU A 113 -9.83 12.47 7.46
C GLU A 113 -9.69 11.99 8.90
N PHE A 114 -10.79 11.83 9.63
CA PHE A 114 -10.76 11.45 11.06
C PHE A 114 -11.03 9.97 11.33
N ASP A 115 -11.26 9.18 10.30
CA ASP A 115 -11.48 7.75 10.53
C ASP A 115 -10.14 7.04 10.77
N PRO A 116 -10.10 6.05 11.67
CA PRO A 116 -8.88 5.29 11.90
C PRO A 116 -8.56 4.42 10.70
N PHE A 117 -7.29 4.05 10.52
CA PHE A 117 -6.91 2.94 9.64
C PHE A 117 -7.43 1.61 10.20
N PHE A 118 -7.72 0.65 9.30
CA PHE A 118 -7.86 -0.75 9.72
C PHE A 118 -6.64 -1.54 9.27
N PRO A 119 -6.08 -2.43 10.11
CA PRO A 119 -4.93 -3.22 9.72
C PRO A 119 -5.28 -4.16 8.56
N PRO A 120 -4.29 -4.65 7.81
CA PRO A 120 -4.53 -5.46 6.60
C PRO A 120 -5.20 -6.80 6.94
N SER A 121 -4.94 -7.31 8.14
CA SER A 121 -5.57 -8.51 8.70
C SER A 121 -7.01 -8.31 9.20
N ALA A 122 -7.52 -7.07 9.20
CA ALA A 122 -8.89 -6.80 9.62
C ALA A 122 -9.89 -7.55 8.74
N THR A 123 -10.93 -8.07 9.38
CA THR A 123 -12.06 -8.73 8.73
C THR A 123 -13.35 -8.08 9.21
N VAL A 124 -14.44 -8.27 8.45
CA VAL A 124 -15.79 -7.89 8.90
C VAL A 124 -16.36 -9.07 9.69
N ALA A 125 -16.52 -8.91 11.00
CA ALA A 125 -16.96 -9.98 11.88
C ALA A 125 -18.41 -10.42 11.61
N ASP A 126 -19.28 -9.48 11.26
CA ASP A 126 -20.68 -9.76 10.93
C ASP A 126 -20.83 -10.18 9.46
N ALA A 127 -21.22 -11.44 9.25
CA ALA A 127 -21.44 -12.00 7.91
C ALA A 127 -22.54 -11.28 7.13
N SER A 128 -23.60 -10.80 7.80
CA SER A 128 -24.71 -10.08 7.15
C SER A 128 -24.27 -8.71 6.63
N VAL A 129 -23.39 -8.03 7.37
CA VAL A 129 -22.75 -6.78 6.93
C VAL A 129 -21.86 -7.04 5.73
N ARG A 130 -21.02 -8.08 5.80
CA ARG A 130 -20.15 -8.50 4.69
C ARG A 130 -20.97 -8.77 3.42
N GLU A 131 -22.04 -9.56 3.53
CA GLU A 131 -22.93 -9.89 2.42
C GLU A 131 -23.63 -8.64 1.85
N THR A 132 -24.10 -7.74 2.71
CA THR A 132 -24.72 -6.48 2.31
C THR A 132 -23.76 -5.64 1.46
N VAL A 133 -22.51 -5.46 1.92
CA VAL A 133 -21.50 -4.68 1.19
C VAL A 133 -21.15 -5.35 -0.13
N LEU A 134 -20.95 -6.67 -0.14
CA LEU A 134 -20.64 -7.43 -1.37
C LEU A 134 -21.78 -7.36 -2.40
N ASP A 135 -23.03 -7.43 -1.95
CA ASP A 135 -24.21 -7.29 -2.80
C ASP A 135 -24.31 -5.87 -3.40
N GLN A 136 -24.05 -4.84 -2.60
CA GLN A 136 -23.97 -3.46 -3.10
C GLN A 136 -22.88 -3.27 -4.15
N ILE A 137 -21.69 -3.85 -3.93
CA ILE A 137 -20.60 -3.85 -4.92
C ILE A 137 -21.09 -4.53 -6.21
N LYS A 138 -21.70 -5.71 -6.11
CA LYS A 138 -22.18 -6.47 -7.28
C LYS A 138 -23.25 -5.74 -8.08
N LYS A 139 -24.20 -5.06 -7.41
CA LYS A 139 -25.34 -4.38 -8.03
C LYS A 139 -25.02 -2.97 -8.54
N ALA A 140 -23.94 -2.35 -8.06
CA ALA A 140 -23.54 -1.03 -8.50
C ALA A 140 -23.19 -1.02 -10.01
N ARG A 141 -23.41 0.14 -10.64
CA ARG A 141 -23.01 0.34 -12.03
C ARG A 141 -21.51 0.62 -12.09
N HIS A 142 -20.79 -0.17 -12.87
CA HIS A 142 -19.35 -0.06 -13.02
C HIS A 142 -18.96 0.29 -14.45
N TYR A 143 -17.88 1.03 -14.58
CA TYR A 143 -17.22 1.22 -15.86
C TYR A 143 -16.42 -0.03 -16.25
N GLU A 144 -15.85 -0.72 -15.27
CA GLU A 144 -15.07 -1.94 -15.44
C GLU A 144 -15.93 -3.18 -15.68
N ASN A 145 -15.44 -4.11 -16.51
CA ASN A 145 -16.13 -5.37 -16.77
C ASN A 145 -15.78 -6.46 -15.75
N LYS A 146 -14.71 -6.29 -14.97
CA LYS A 146 -14.36 -7.13 -13.83
C LYS A 146 -14.19 -6.23 -12.59
N VAL A 147 -15.03 -6.44 -11.58
CA VAL A 147 -15.02 -5.71 -10.31
C VAL A 147 -14.98 -6.73 -9.19
N LEU A 148 -13.82 -6.82 -8.53
CA LEU A 148 -13.51 -7.88 -7.59
C LEU A 148 -13.16 -7.27 -6.22
N PRO A 149 -14.01 -7.45 -5.20
CA PRO A 149 -13.62 -7.19 -3.82
C PRO A 149 -12.67 -8.30 -3.36
N LEU A 150 -11.40 -7.97 -3.19
CA LEU A 150 -10.37 -8.93 -2.79
C LEU A 150 -10.44 -9.23 -1.29
N TYR A 151 -10.55 -8.17 -0.48
CA TYR A 151 -10.60 -8.25 0.98
C TYR A 151 -11.56 -7.20 1.52
N LEU A 152 -12.19 -7.51 2.67
CA LEU A 152 -13.01 -6.59 3.43
C LEU A 152 -12.54 -6.62 4.88
N GLY A 153 -12.32 -5.44 5.46
CA GLY A 153 -12.00 -5.25 6.87
C GLY A 153 -12.75 -4.06 7.45
N GLY A 154 -13.15 -4.12 8.71
CA GLY A 154 -13.88 -3.04 9.34
C GLY A 154 -14.53 -3.42 10.66
N ASP A 155 -15.34 -2.51 11.16
CA ASP A 155 -16.07 -2.62 12.42
C ASP A 155 -17.56 -2.27 12.21
N GLU A 156 -18.26 -2.01 13.32
CA GLU A 156 -19.67 -1.63 13.35
C GLU A 156 -19.98 -0.25 12.74
N LYS A 157 -18.95 0.59 12.51
CA LYS A 157 -19.11 1.96 11.99
C LYS A 157 -18.69 2.05 10.53
N ALA A 158 -17.60 1.41 10.15
CA ALA A 158 -17.03 1.49 8.83
C ALA A 158 -16.52 0.13 8.32
N VAL A 159 -16.78 -0.14 7.05
CA VAL A 159 -16.23 -1.28 6.30
C VAL A 159 -15.42 -0.75 5.13
N ARG A 160 -14.20 -1.28 4.97
CA ARG A 160 -13.33 -0.96 3.84
C ARG A 160 -13.06 -2.19 3.01
N ALA A 161 -13.15 -2.04 1.70
CA ALA A 161 -12.91 -3.09 0.73
C ALA A 161 -11.68 -2.75 -0.11
N LEU A 162 -10.71 -3.68 -0.18
CA LEU A 162 -9.65 -3.64 -1.18
C LEU A 162 -10.21 -4.18 -2.49
N MET A 163 -10.26 -3.31 -3.49
CA MET A 163 -10.90 -3.57 -4.77
C MET A 163 -9.88 -3.75 -5.87
N MET A 164 -10.13 -4.72 -6.75
CA MET A 164 -9.50 -4.83 -8.06
C MET A 164 -10.53 -4.53 -9.15
N LEU A 165 -10.24 -3.53 -9.95
CA LEU A 165 -11.12 -3.04 -11.02
C LEU A 165 -10.38 -3.22 -12.34
N ILE A 166 -10.88 -4.06 -13.24
CA ILE A 166 -10.25 -4.33 -14.54
C ILE A 166 -11.22 -4.05 -15.67
N ARG A 167 -10.72 -3.33 -16.67
CA ARG A 167 -11.37 -3.22 -17.97
C ARG A 167 -10.47 -3.83 -19.03
N ASP A 168 -10.80 -5.05 -19.46
CA ASP A 168 -10.02 -5.84 -20.42
C ASP A 168 -10.85 -6.36 -21.60
N GLN A 169 -12.10 -5.93 -21.75
CA GLN A 169 -12.89 -6.13 -22.97
C GLN A 169 -12.69 -4.98 -23.97
N PRO A 170 -13.09 -5.11 -25.26
CA PRO A 170 -13.00 -4.01 -26.21
C PRO A 170 -13.62 -2.71 -25.68
N THR A 171 -12.89 -1.60 -25.80
CA THR A 171 -13.27 -0.32 -25.20
C THR A 171 -13.30 0.81 -26.23
N SER A 172 -13.72 2.00 -25.80
CA SER A 172 -13.58 3.23 -26.59
C SER A 172 -12.12 3.61 -26.89
N TYR A 173 -11.16 3.08 -26.12
CA TYR A 173 -9.73 3.33 -26.34
C TYR A 173 -9.14 2.56 -27.52
N GLU A 174 -9.89 1.63 -28.12
CA GLU A 174 -9.41 0.77 -29.23
C GLU A 174 -8.94 1.57 -30.46
N ARG A 175 -9.37 2.84 -30.62
CA ARG A 175 -8.87 3.70 -31.71
C ARG A 175 -7.46 4.23 -31.48
N GLU A 176 -7.11 4.53 -30.23
CA GLU A 176 -5.83 5.16 -29.85
C GLU A 176 -4.82 4.13 -29.34
N MET A 177 -5.31 3.10 -28.64
CA MET A 177 -4.52 2.00 -28.10
C MET A 177 -5.29 0.68 -28.28
N PRO A 178 -5.22 0.09 -29.49
CA PRO A 178 -5.85 -1.20 -29.77
C PRO A 178 -5.41 -2.25 -28.76
N GLY A 179 -6.37 -3.01 -28.21
CA GLY A 179 -6.12 -4.04 -27.21
C GLY A 179 -5.68 -3.51 -25.85
N ALA A 180 -5.89 -2.24 -25.52
CA ALA A 180 -5.62 -1.73 -24.17
C ALA A 180 -6.49 -2.42 -23.11
N ALA A 181 -5.88 -2.68 -21.96
CA ALA A 181 -6.58 -3.00 -20.73
C ALA A 181 -6.19 -1.97 -19.66
N THR A 182 -7.15 -1.62 -18.80
CA THR A 182 -6.92 -0.79 -17.63
C THR A 182 -7.14 -1.60 -16.36
N MET A 183 -6.33 -1.36 -15.35
CA MET A 183 -6.49 -1.96 -14.03
C MET A 183 -6.27 -0.92 -12.94
N ARG A 184 -7.10 -0.99 -11.89
CA ARG A 184 -6.98 -0.16 -10.71
C ARG A 184 -7.08 -1.01 -9.45
N PHE A 185 -6.27 -0.65 -8.47
CA PHE A 185 -6.46 -1.08 -7.09
C PHE A 185 -6.92 0.13 -6.27
N GLU A 186 -8.01 -0.04 -5.53
CA GLU A 186 -8.62 1.02 -4.75
C GLU A 186 -9.11 0.50 -3.40
N ILE A 187 -9.17 1.39 -2.40
CA ILE A 187 -9.89 1.16 -1.15
C ILE A 187 -11.21 1.91 -1.23
N TRP A 188 -12.30 1.15 -1.08
CA TRP A 188 -13.66 1.68 -1.00
C TRP A 188 -14.11 1.65 0.45
N GLN A 189 -14.74 2.72 0.93
CA GLN A 189 -15.28 2.80 2.28
C GLN A 189 -16.80 2.84 2.25
N TYR A 190 -17.41 2.09 3.17
CA TYR A 190 -18.82 2.04 3.46
C TYR A 190 -19.02 2.39 4.93
N ASP A 191 -19.95 3.29 5.23
CA ASP A 191 -20.29 3.63 6.61
C ASP A 191 -21.71 3.22 6.92
N TYR A 192 -21.96 2.89 8.18
CA TYR A 192 -23.32 2.67 8.66
C TYR A 192 -24.01 4.02 8.88
N GLN A 193 -25.00 4.31 8.03
CA GLN A 193 -25.76 5.56 8.05
C GLN A 193 -27.26 5.26 8.03
N TYR A 194 -27.98 5.82 9.00
CA TYR A 194 -29.46 5.81 9.04
C TYR A 194 -30.10 4.43 8.82
N GLY A 195 -29.51 3.36 9.39
CA GLY A 195 -30.06 2.01 9.28
C GLY A 195 -29.53 1.18 8.11
N GLY A 196 -28.54 1.67 7.35
CA GLY A 196 -27.95 0.93 6.24
C GLY A 196 -26.50 1.29 5.93
N TRP A 197 -25.82 0.38 5.26
CA TRP A 197 -24.45 0.60 4.79
C TRP A 197 -24.46 1.42 3.51
N THR A 198 -23.67 2.49 3.45
CA THR A 198 -23.60 3.38 2.29
C THR A 198 -22.15 3.60 1.87
N LYS A 199 -21.87 3.37 0.58
CA LYS A 199 -20.55 3.62 -0.02
C LYS A 199 -20.27 5.12 -0.14
N HIS A 200 -19.07 5.54 0.26
CA HIS A 200 -18.56 6.87 -0.10
C HIS A 200 -18.24 6.99 -1.60
N ARG A 201 -18.54 8.16 -2.17
CA ARG A 201 -18.19 8.46 -3.57
C ARG A 201 -16.67 8.51 -3.77
N ARG A 202 -15.95 9.09 -2.81
CA ARG A 202 -14.49 9.14 -2.81
C ARG A 202 -13.93 7.75 -2.50
N THR A 203 -12.83 7.40 -3.15
CA THR A 203 -12.06 6.17 -2.91
C THR A 203 -10.60 6.54 -2.70
N ARG A 204 -9.82 5.64 -2.11
CA ARG A 204 -8.36 5.79 -2.07
C ARG A 204 -7.74 4.94 -3.16
N VAL A 205 -7.20 5.59 -4.18
CA VAL A 205 -6.58 4.90 -5.31
C VAL A 205 -5.14 4.53 -4.93
N MET A 206 -4.78 3.27 -5.15
CA MET A 206 -3.43 2.76 -4.86
C MET A 206 -2.59 2.67 -6.12
N HIS A 207 -3.17 2.11 -7.18
CA HIS A 207 -2.49 1.89 -8.46
C HIS A 207 -3.41 2.13 -9.63
N ARG A 208 -2.85 2.61 -10.74
CA ARG A 208 -3.50 2.70 -12.05
C ARG A 208 -2.54 2.21 -13.12
N VAL A 209 -2.95 1.20 -13.87
CA VAL A 209 -2.14 0.58 -14.91
C VAL A 209 -2.92 0.64 -16.22
N ILE A 210 -2.21 0.97 -17.30
CA ILE A 210 -2.70 0.87 -18.67
C ILE A 210 -1.63 0.13 -19.49
N LEU A 211 -2.00 -1.01 -20.06
CA LEU A 211 -1.09 -1.88 -20.78
C LEU A 211 -1.86 -2.75 -21.79
N PRO A 212 -1.19 -3.40 -22.76
CA PRO A 212 -1.84 -4.34 -23.65
C PRO A 212 -2.52 -5.49 -22.87
N ARG A 213 -3.71 -5.89 -23.30
CA ARG A 213 -4.54 -6.95 -22.69
C ARG A 213 -3.79 -8.27 -22.56
N ASP A 214 -3.09 -8.67 -23.61
CA ASP A 214 -2.30 -9.91 -23.61
C ASP A 214 -1.14 -9.86 -22.63
N GLU A 215 -0.62 -8.67 -22.37
CA GLU A 215 0.41 -8.47 -21.36
C GLU A 215 -0.19 -8.55 -19.95
N LEU A 216 -1.33 -7.90 -19.70
CA LEU A 216 -2.03 -7.98 -18.40
C LEU A 216 -2.32 -9.43 -18.00
N ARG A 217 -2.77 -10.27 -18.96
CA ARG A 217 -3.09 -11.69 -18.73
C ARG A 217 -1.89 -12.59 -18.43
N ARG A 218 -0.66 -12.08 -18.51
CA ARG A 218 0.56 -12.83 -18.13
C ARG A 218 1.00 -12.57 -16.71
N TRP A 219 0.47 -11.52 -16.08
CA TRP A 219 0.85 -11.10 -14.75
C TRP A 219 0.02 -11.78 -13.67
N THR A 220 0.70 -12.13 -12.59
CA THR A 220 0.07 -12.44 -11.30
C THR A 220 0.41 -11.31 -10.34
N TRP A 221 -0.61 -10.62 -9.81
CA TRP A 221 -0.42 -9.57 -8.80
C TRP A 221 -1.29 -9.85 -7.59
N LEU A 222 -0.66 -10.32 -6.51
CA LEU A 222 -1.31 -10.75 -5.28
C LEU A 222 -1.18 -9.72 -4.18
N TRP A 223 -2.14 -9.73 -3.27
CA TRP A 223 -2.14 -8.92 -2.06
C TRP A 223 -2.00 -9.83 -0.84
N ASP A 224 -1.04 -9.53 0.03
CA ASP A 224 -0.79 -10.30 1.24
C ASP A 224 -0.79 -9.38 2.47
N PRO A 225 -1.66 -9.61 3.47
CA PRO A 225 -1.72 -8.78 4.67
C PRO A 225 -0.41 -8.81 5.47
N LYS A 226 0.42 -9.85 5.34
CA LYS A 226 1.72 -9.96 6.02
C LYS A 226 2.76 -8.95 5.56
N LEU A 227 2.57 -8.35 4.39
CA LEU A 227 3.47 -7.36 3.81
C LEU A 227 2.97 -5.91 4.00
N GLY A 228 1.78 -5.74 4.56
CA GLY A 228 1.11 -4.45 4.71
C GLY A 228 1.29 -3.83 6.09
N ALA A 229 1.22 -2.50 6.17
CA ALA A 229 1.23 -1.76 7.43
C ALA A 229 2.38 -2.12 8.39
N ILE A 230 3.58 -2.40 7.85
CA ILE A 230 4.76 -2.74 8.64
C ILE A 230 5.27 -1.51 9.37
N GLU A 231 5.10 -1.51 10.69
CA GLU A 231 5.69 -0.50 11.55
C GLU A 231 7.19 -0.73 11.72
N VAL A 232 7.96 0.29 11.37
CA VAL A 232 9.39 0.39 11.64
C VAL A 232 9.58 1.48 12.69
N GLN A 233 10.28 1.12 13.76
CA GLN A 233 10.61 2.02 14.87
C GLN A 233 12.14 2.17 14.93
N SER A 234 12.73 2.22 16.13
CA SER A 234 14.18 2.34 16.32
C SER A 234 14.92 1.00 16.38
N GLU A 235 14.19 -0.13 16.42
CA GLU A 235 14.77 -1.47 16.55
C GLU A 235 14.73 -2.22 15.22
N ASP A 236 15.81 -2.97 14.96
CA ASP A 236 15.91 -3.82 13.77
C ASP A 236 14.83 -4.90 13.80
N ARG A 237 14.24 -5.16 12.65
CA ARG A 237 13.12 -6.10 12.51
C ARG A 237 13.38 -7.08 11.38
N THR A 238 13.08 -8.36 11.60
CA THR A 238 13.08 -9.37 10.54
C THR A 238 11.66 -9.90 10.33
N ILE A 239 11.27 -10.04 9.07
CA ILE A 239 10.03 -10.69 8.64
C ILE A 239 10.42 -11.94 7.87
N ASP A 240 10.05 -13.11 8.39
CA ASP A 240 10.12 -14.35 7.64
C ASP A 240 8.89 -14.44 6.71
N TYR A 241 9.12 -14.62 5.41
CA TYR A 241 8.07 -14.57 4.39
C TYR A 241 8.21 -15.69 3.35
N GLN A 242 7.14 -16.48 3.24
CA GLN A 242 7.02 -17.51 2.21
C GLN A 242 6.37 -16.94 0.96
N ILE A 243 7.08 -17.03 -0.18
CA ILE A 243 6.49 -16.63 -1.46
C ILE A 243 5.36 -17.62 -1.82
N PRO A 244 4.12 -17.15 -2.05
CA PRO A 244 3.02 -18.00 -2.45
C PRO A 244 3.31 -18.66 -3.80
N GLN A 245 2.95 -19.94 -3.93
CA GLN A 245 3.01 -20.61 -5.22
C GLN A 245 1.98 -19.99 -6.18
N ARG A 246 2.29 -19.93 -7.47
CA ARG A 246 1.40 -19.30 -8.48
C ARG A 246 -0.03 -19.87 -8.49
N GLY A 247 -0.18 -21.16 -8.19
CA GLY A 247 -1.48 -21.85 -8.12
C GLY A 247 -2.23 -21.67 -6.80
N ASP A 248 -1.60 -21.09 -5.78
CA ASP A 248 -2.25 -20.81 -4.50
C ASP A 248 -3.33 -19.75 -4.68
N LYS A 249 -4.55 -20.07 -4.24
CA LYS A 249 -5.74 -19.22 -4.32
C LYS A 249 -6.07 -18.53 -2.99
N ALA A 250 -5.26 -18.73 -1.95
CA ALA A 250 -5.47 -18.10 -0.65
C ALA A 250 -5.37 -16.57 -0.71
N LEU A 251 -4.47 -16.05 -1.57
CA LEU A 251 -4.33 -14.62 -1.78
C LEU A 251 -5.20 -14.09 -2.92
N GLY A 252 -5.89 -12.99 -2.65
CA GLY A 252 -6.68 -12.24 -3.62
C GLY A 252 -5.77 -11.39 -4.52
N GLY A 253 -6.13 -11.29 -5.80
CA GLY A 253 -5.38 -10.48 -6.75
C GLY A 253 -5.62 -10.84 -8.20
N LEU A 254 -4.84 -10.21 -9.07
CA LEU A 254 -4.82 -10.49 -10.50
C LEU A 254 -4.17 -11.86 -10.74
N ARG A 255 -4.79 -12.65 -11.60
CA ARG A 255 -4.22 -13.90 -12.11
C ARG A 255 -4.38 -13.95 -13.63
N PRO A 256 -3.53 -14.71 -14.33
CA PRO A 256 -3.77 -15.08 -15.72
C PRO A 256 -5.13 -15.74 -15.88
N ASP A 257 -5.96 -15.18 -16.75
CA ASP A 257 -7.25 -15.70 -17.22
C ASP A 257 -7.14 -16.10 -18.70
#